data_AF-A0A3N6B9S9-F1
#
_entry.id   AF-A0A3N6B9S9-F1
#
_cell.length_a   1.000
_cell.length_b   1.000
_cell.length_c   1.000
_cell.angle_alpha   90.00
_cell.angle_beta   90.00
_cell.angle_gamma   90.00
#
_symmetry.space_group_name_H-M   'P 1'
#
loop_
_entity.id
_entity.type
_entity.pdbx_description
1 polymer ?
#
loop_
_entity_poly.entity_id
_entity_poly.type
_entity_poly.pdbx_seq_one_letter_code
_entity_poly.pdbx_strand_id
1 'polypeptide(L)'
;DYFELEVSPLGQWLGAHIRKPRVDVDFRWDSGLRVNAKIDKESGVWSAVLAVPFVPMMECFNDRRRPDTGDAWRLNLYRMAGEEPEREYLAWCPTFTAVPDFHVPSAFGNIIFVGE
;
A
#
# COMPACT_ATOMS: atom_id res chain seq x y z
N ASP A 1 1.61 10.90 8.88
CA ASP A 1 2.45 9.87 8.22
C ASP A 1 1.53 8.80 7.63
N TYR A 2 2.11 7.84 6.90
CA TYR A 2 1.47 6.61 6.47
C TYR A 2 2.55 5.60 6.03
N PHE A 3 2.16 4.37 5.77
CA PHE A 3 3.05 3.35 5.20
C PHE A 3 2.73 3.10 3.75
N GLU A 4 3.78 2.91 2.97
CA GLU A 4 3.71 2.57 1.56
C GLU A 4 4.26 1.16 1.36
N LEU A 5 3.47 0.31 0.70
CA LEU A 5 3.80 -1.07 0.39
C LEU A 5 3.55 -1.29 -1.09
N GLU A 6 4.60 -1.54 -1.87
CA GLU A 6 4.52 -1.72 -3.31
C GLU A 6 4.96 -3.12 -3.73
N VAL A 7 4.39 -3.64 -4.81
CA VAL A 7 4.74 -4.93 -5.39
C VAL A 7 4.75 -4.85 -6.91
N SER A 8 5.77 -5.43 -7.55
CA SER A 8 5.84 -5.61 -9.00
C SER A 8 5.33 -6.99 -9.41
N PRO A 9 4.96 -7.19 -10.70
CA PRO A 9 4.59 -8.51 -11.22
C PRO A 9 5.65 -9.60 -11.03
N LEU A 10 6.92 -9.21 -10.86
CA LEU A 10 8.04 -10.12 -10.62
C LEU A 10 8.26 -10.43 -9.13
N GLY A 11 7.40 -9.92 -8.24
CA GLY A 11 7.51 -10.12 -6.79
C GLY A 11 8.56 -9.25 -6.11
N GLN A 12 9.14 -8.28 -6.82
CA GLN A 12 9.93 -7.23 -6.18
C GLN A 12 8.98 -6.36 -5.35
N TRP A 13 9.43 -5.90 -4.19
CA TRP A 13 8.59 -5.12 -3.30
C TRP A 13 9.36 -4.00 -2.62
N LEU A 14 8.61 -3.00 -2.17
CA LEU A 14 9.08 -1.88 -1.37
C LEU A 14 8.20 -1.77 -0.13
N GLY A 15 8.82 -1.53 1.03
CA GLY A 15 8.13 -1.05 2.22
C GLY A 15 8.78 0.24 2.69
N ALA A 16 7.99 1.28 2.93
CA ALA A 16 8.51 2.56 3.39
C ALA A 16 7.57 3.21 4.40
N HIS A 17 8.14 3.86 5.42
CA HIS A 17 7.38 4.71 6.33
C HIS A 17 7.47 6.16 5.84
N ILE A 18 6.36 6.67 5.31
CA ILE A 18 6.22 8.04 4.81
C ILE A 18 5.88 8.97 5.98
N ARG A 19 6.91 9.50 6.65
CA ARG A 19 6.74 10.43 7.78
C ARG A 19 6.18 11.78 7.31
N LYS A 20 6.72 12.28 6.20
CA LYS A 20 6.20 13.45 5.48
C LYS A 20 6.29 13.23 3.96
N PRO A 21 5.16 13.26 3.22
CA PRO A 21 5.16 13.02 1.77
C PRO A 21 6.20 13.89 1.06
N ARG A 22 7.05 13.27 0.23
CA ARG A 22 8.09 13.94 -0.59
C ARG A 22 9.18 14.69 0.17
N VAL A 23 9.24 14.57 1.50
CA VAL A 23 10.19 15.31 2.34
C VAL A 23 10.96 14.38 3.26
N ASP A 24 10.25 13.46 3.93
CA ASP A 24 10.84 12.53 4.90
C ASP A 24 10.24 11.14 4.71
N VAL A 25 11.08 10.25 4.17
CA VAL A 25 10.73 8.87 3.82
C VAL A 25 11.78 7.95 4.41
N ASP A 26 11.34 7.04 5.27
CA ASP A 26 12.19 6.01 5.85
C ASP A 26 12.08 4.72 5.05
N PHE A 27 13.00 4.56 4.09
CA PHE A 27 13.16 3.34 3.28
C PHE A 27 13.84 2.19 4.04
N ARG A 28 14.32 2.41 5.27
CA ARG A 28 14.95 1.37 6.11
C ARG A 28 13.96 0.74 7.09
N TRP A 29 12.74 1.26 7.17
CA TRP A 29 11.69 0.67 7.99
C TRP A 29 11.42 -0.78 7.55
N ASP A 30 11.63 -1.72 8.47
CA ASP A 30 11.35 -3.13 8.23
C ASP A 30 9.86 -3.40 8.41
N SER A 31 9.13 -3.39 7.30
CA SER A 31 7.70 -3.71 7.26
C SER A 31 7.37 -5.15 7.65
N GLY A 32 8.34 -6.07 7.64
CA GLY A 32 8.08 -7.52 7.72
C GLY A 32 7.20 -8.07 6.59
N LEU A 33 7.00 -7.31 5.51
CA LEU A 33 6.15 -7.67 4.37
C LEU A 33 6.63 -8.99 3.75
N ARG A 34 5.69 -9.91 3.55
CA ARG A 34 5.93 -11.14 2.78
C ARG A 34 5.09 -11.11 1.51
N VAL A 35 5.75 -11.31 0.38
CA VAL A 35 5.13 -11.24 -0.95
C VAL A 35 5.29 -12.56 -1.67
N ASN A 36 4.21 -13.02 -2.29
CA ASN A 36 4.25 -14.06 -3.31
C ASN A 36 3.56 -13.53 -4.58
N ALA A 37 4.25 -13.57 -5.72
CA ALA A 37 3.72 -13.13 -7.01
C ALA A 37 3.80 -14.26 -8.04
N LYS A 38 2.78 -14.37 -8.89
CA LYS A 38 2.71 -15.38 -9.96
C LYS A 38 2.26 -14.72 -11.25
N ILE A 39 3.01 -14.96 -12.33
CA ILE A 39 2.62 -14.62 -13.70
C ILE A 39 2.06 -15.87 -14.36
N ASP A 40 0.80 -15.80 -14.77
CA ASP A 40 0.17 -16.74 -15.68
C ASP A 40 0.31 -16.22 -17.12
N LYS A 41 1.23 -16.80 -17.87
CA LYS A 41 1.52 -16.39 -19.25
C LYS A 41 0.42 -16.80 -20.22
N GLU A 42 -0.32 -17.86 -19.92
CA GLU A 42 -1.37 -18.36 -20.82
C GLU A 42 -2.59 -17.44 -20.79
N SER A 43 -3.01 -17.02 -19.60
CA SER A 43 -4.12 -16.10 -19.44
C SER A 43 -3.72 -14.62 -19.56
N GLY A 44 -2.42 -14.31 -19.60
CA GLY A 44 -1.92 -12.94 -19.57
C GLY A 44 -2.23 -12.20 -18.26
N VAL A 45 -2.39 -12.94 -17.16
CA VAL A 45 -2.74 -12.39 -15.83
C VAL A 45 -1.57 -12.59 -14.89
N TRP A 46 -1.32 -11.63 -14.02
CA TRP A 46 -0.48 -11.84 -12.86
C TRP A 46 -1.27 -11.55 -11.58
N SER A 47 -0.85 -12.18 -10.50
CA SER A 47 -1.43 -12.00 -9.18
C SER A 47 -0.33 -11.86 -8.14
N ALA A 48 -0.60 -11.12 -7.06
CA ALA A 48 0.26 -11.09 -5.89
C ALA A 48 -0.58 -11.23 -4.62
N VAL A 49 0.03 -11.86 -3.63
CA VAL A 49 -0.50 -11.99 -2.27
C VAL A 49 0.50 -11.35 -1.32
N LEU A 50 0.02 -10.36 -0.56
CA LEU A 50 0.81 -9.63 0.42
C LEU A 50 0.32 -10.02 1.81
N ALA A 51 1.21 -10.58 2.62
CA ALA A 51 0.97 -10.76 4.05
C ALA A 51 1.64 -9.59 4.78
N VAL A 52 0.82 -8.65 5.26
CA VAL A 52 1.25 -7.43 5.95
C VAL A 52 1.13 -7.64 7.46
N PRO A 53 2.24 -7.72 8.22
CA PRO A 53 2.18 -7.81 9.67
C PRO A 53 1.72 -6.48 10.29
N PHE A 54 0.85 -6.53 11.31
CA PHE A 54 0.41 -5.31 12.00
C PHE A 54 1.48 -4.69 12.89
N VAL A 55 2.31 -5.52 13.53
CA VAL A 55 3.25 -5.12 14.59
C VAL A 55 4.20 -3.99 14.13
N PRO A 56 4.93 -4.09 13.00
CA PRO A 56 5.89 -3.04 12.61
C PRO A 56 5.24 -1.69 12.31
N MET A 57 3.97 -1.69 11.91
CA MET A 57 3.20 -0.47 11.68
C MET A 57 2.72 0.14 13.00
N MET A 58 2.18 -0.69 13.91
CA MET A 58 1.56 -0.19 15.14
C MET A 58 2.59 0.25 16.18
N GLU A 59 3.73 -0.43 16.29
CA GLU A 59 4.82 -0.05 17.20
C GLU A 59 5.39 1.35 16.90
N CYS A 60 5.14 1.90 15.71
CA CYS A 60 5.49 3.29 15.37
C CYS A 60 4.59 4.33 16.08
N PHE A 61 3.44 3.93 16.62
CA PHE A 61 2.41 4.83 17.16
C PHE A 61 1.98 4.52 18.59
N ASN A 62 1.97 3.24 18.97
CA ASN A 62 1.46 2.79 20.26
C ASN A 62 2.00 1.39 20.63
N ASP A 63 1.71 0.94 21.84
CA ASP A 63 2.15 -0.37 22.36
C ASP A 63 1.25 -1.55 21.93
N ARG A 64 0.24 -1.33 21.08
CA ARG A 64 -0.66 -2.39 20.60
C ARG A 64 0.01 -3.14 19.45
N ARG A 65 -0.28 -4.43 19.36
CA ARG A 65 0.32 -5.35 18.36
C ARG A 65 -0.59 -5.73 17.20
N ARG A 66 -1.87 -5.35 17.29
CA ARG A 66 -2.90 -5.56 16.26
C ARG A 66 -4.06 -4.58 16.44
N PRO A 67 -4.86 -4.32 15.39
CA PRO A 67 -6.12 -3.59 15.48
C PRO A 67 -7.13 -4.32 16.38
N ASP A 68 -8.03 -3.54 16.97
CA ASP A 68 -9.16 -4.03 17.74
C ASP A 68 -10.38 -4.04 16.82
N THR A 69 -11.37 -4.87 17.13
CA THR A 69 -12.63 -4.85 16.41
C THR A 69 -13.28 -3.46 16.51
N GLY A 70 -13.67 -2.91 15.36
CA GLY A 70 -14.22 -1.57 15.25
C GLY A 70 -13.18 -0.48 14.97
N ASP A 71 -11.88 -0.77 15.05
CA ASP A 71 -10.87 0.18 14.60
C ASP A 71 -11.08 0.53 13.12
N ALA A 72 -10.93 1.81 12.80
CA ALA A 72 -10.98 2.31 11.44
C ALA A 72 -9.60 2.80 11.01
N TRP A 73 -9.05 2.23 9.95
CA TRP A 73 -7.80 2.69 9.35
C TRP A 73 -8.05 3.39 8.03
N ARG A 74 -7.15 4.33 7.71
CA ARG A 74 -7.14 5.05 6.44
C ARG A 74 -6.23 4.30 5.46
N LEU A 75 -6.77 3.87 4.32
CA LEU A 75 -6.03 3.12 3.31
C LEU A 75 -6.51 3.47 1.90
N ASN A 76 -5.61 3.33 0.93
CA ASN A 76 -5.95 3.31 -0.49
C ASN A 76 -5.20 2.18 -1.21
N LEU A 77 -5.67 1.81 -2.38
CA LEU A 77 -5.04 0.81 -3.25
C LEU A 77 -4.82 1.43 -4.62
N TYR A 78 -3.61 1.26 -5.15
CA TYR A 78 -3.19 1.88 -6.40
C TYR A 78 -2.72 0.82 -7.40
N ARG A 79 -2.86 1.12 -8.70
CA ARG A 79 -2.24 0.37 -9.78
C ARG A 79 -1.63 1.33 -10.78
N MET A 80 -0.35 1.16 -11.05
CA MET A 80 0.35 1.83 -12.15
C MET A 80 0.78 0.77 -13.17
N ALA A 81 0.38 0.92 -14.43
CA ALA A 81 0.65 -0.09 -15.46
C ALA A 81 0.83 0.54 -16.85
N GLY A 82 1.64 -0.10 -17.69
CA GLY A 82 1.90 0.35 -19.05
C GLY A 82 3.07 1.33 -19.17
N GLU A 83 3.28 1.76 -20.41
CA GLU A 83 4.34 2.69 -20.81
C GLU A 83 3.74 4.04 -21.19
N GLU A 84 4.56 5.08 -21.15
CA GLU A 84 4.12 6.40 -21.61
C GLU A 84 3.96 6.41 -23.14
N PRO A 85 2.98 7.14 -23.70
CA PRO A 85 2.02 8.02 -23.01
C PRO A 85 0.73 7.33 -22.52
N GLU A 86 0.54 6.03 -22.76
CA GLU A 86 -0.68 5.28 -22.40
C GLU A 86 -0.67 4.71 -20.98
N ARG A 87 0.23 5.17 -20.10
CA ARG A 87 0.34 4.65 -18.73
C ARG A 87 -0.93 4.89 -17.94
N GLU A 88 -1.44 3.84 -17.33
CA GLU A 88 -2.62 3.88 -16.48
C GLU A 88 -2.26 4.12 -15.02
N TYR A 89 -3.07 4.95 -14.36
CA TYR A 89 -3.00 5.25 -12.93
C TYR A 89 -4.37 5.05 -12.32
N LEU A 90 -4.58 3.94 -11.62
CA LEU A 90 -5.85 3.57 -11.01
C LEU A 90 -5.77 3.67 -9.49
N ALA A 91 -6.88 4.03 -8.86
CA ALA A 91 -7.02 4.12 -7.41
C ALA A 91 -8.38 3.57 -6.96
N TRP A 92 -8.43 2.91 -5.80
CA TRP A 92 -9.70 2.54 -5.16
C TRP A 92 -10.48 3.78 -4.73
N CYS A 93 -9.83 4.69 -4.02
CA CYS A 93 -10.36 6.01 -3.71
C CYS A 93 -9.67 7.06 -4.59
N PRO A 94 -10.37 7.74 -5.52
CA PRO A 94 -9.77 8.72 -6.42
C PRO A 94 -9.16 9.90 -5.65
N THR A 95 -7.97 10.35 -6.07
CA THR A 95 -7.27 11.49 -5.43
C THR A 95 -7.73 12.86 -5.94
N PHE A 96 -8.41 12.90 -7.09
CA PHE A 96 -8.93 14.12 -7.73
C PHE A 96 -7.90 15.23 -7.93
N THR A 97 -6.63 14.85 -8.14
CA THR A 97 -5.54 15.79 -8.46
C THR A 97 -5.48 16.10 -9.95
N ALA A 98 -4.86 17.23 -10.31
CA ALA A 98 -4.73 17.66 -11.72
C ALA A 98 -3.82 16.76 -12.56
N VAL A 99 -2.86 16.09 -11.91
CA VAL A 99 -1.99 15.07 -12.50
C VAL A 99 -2.01 13.82 -11.60
N PRO A 100 -1.70 12.62 -12.10
CA PRO A 100 -1.64 11.41 -11.27
C PRO A 100 -0.77 11.61 -10.03
N ASP A 101 -1.35 11.41 -8.85
CA ASP A 101 -0.67 11.51 -7.56
C ASP A 101 -1.28 10.50 -6.58
N PHE A 102 -0.46 9.59 -6.05
CA PHE A 102 -0.84 8.58 -5.06
C PHE A 102 -0.54 9.00 -3.62
N HIS A 103 0.24 10.05 -3.40
CA HIS A 103 0.66 10.50 -2.08
C HIS A 103 -0.28 11.59 -1.52
N VAL A 104 -1.60 11.32 -1.53
CA VAL A 104 -2.67 12.22 -1.06
C VAL A 104 -3.44 11.56 0.10
N PRO A 105 -2.93 11.59 1.35
CA PRO A 105 -3.55 10.87 2.47
C PRO A 105 -4.99 11.31 2.80
N SER A 106 -5.35 12.54 2.45
CA SER A 106 -6.73 13.05 2.60
C SER A 106 -7.74 12.32 1.70
N ALA A 107 -7.27 11.70 0.60
CA ALA A 107 -8.09 10.91 -0.30
C ALA A 107 -8.18 9.42 0.07
N PHE A 108 -7.47 8.97 1.11
CA PHE A 108 -7.57 7.58 1.56
C PHE A 108 -9.00 7.23 1.99
N GLY A 109 -9.45 6.03 1.66
CA GLY A 109 -10.71 5.46 2.14
C GLY A 109 -10.59 5.00 3.59
N ASN A 110 -11.69 4.47 4.14
CA ASN A 110 -11.70 3.85 5.44
C ASN A 110 -11.87 2.33 5.29
N ILE A 111 -11.03 1.58 5.99
CA ILE A 111 -11.23 0.15 6.25
C ILE A 111 -11.60 -0.01 7.72
N ILE A 112 -12.55 -0.89 8.01
CA ILE A 112 -13.02 -1.16 9.38
C ILE A 112 -12.64 -2.60 9.71
N PHE A 113 -11.93 -2.79 10.82
CA PHE A 113 -11.58 -4.12 11.30
C PHE A 113 -12.81 -4.76 11.93
N VAL A 114 -13.34 -5.77 11.26
CA VAL A 114 -14.41 -6.62 11.80
C VAL A 114 -13.77 -7.79 12.53
N GLY A 115 -14.38 -8.20 13.66
CA GLY A 115 -13.96 -9.42 14.36
C GLY A 115 -14.31 -10.67 13.56
N GLU A 116 -13.81 -11.81 14.02
CA GLU A 116 -14.37 -13.12 13.64
C GLU A 116 -15.71 -13.38 14.33
#